data_AF-A0A9D2QVX0-F1
#
_entry.id   AF-A0A9D2QVX0-F1
#
_cell.length_a   1.000
_cell.length_b   1.000
_cell.length_c   1.000
_cell.angle_alpha   90.00
_cell.angle_beta   90.00
_cell.angle_gamma   90.00
#
_symmetry.space_group_name_H-M   'P 1'
#
loop_
_entity.id
_entity.type
_entity.pdbx_description
1 polymer ?
#
loop_
_entity_poly.entity_id
_entity_poly.type
_entity_poly.pdbx_seq_one_letter_code
_entity_poly.pdbx_strand_id
1 'polypeptide(L)'
;MEKGKRALLQFAAVFMTALAAGCAAAVYANSFITVEGTEGTASYFVSPLAQKDLFEDSEIFDDLFAGDVRDVTRMAVIRSQLETDGVYDGKKRIDIAEYVNRTSTLDEEEVTAEYYLDDLVKWSNFGFSYETVYGTQEELDRFFAVGTGAAAEASDLSVADYSLQTELTRQALKNSVQAAGSDLLSLRIIAEMPGSLEEWKAWREEIGETADIGAVLKVDILVPRYYSADGKDLADYAADLEEYITLRNLLVDAGNQLCYNFTDYSSFKSYYGTDRSNIRYCYQMPVDGQLCLFTNVPDDLNGMEEEEITGYFSSFGKSLYYNPDQVELKTNTKVTSEEMRTFLGYYEYAFGEGSRVWIGVDTAYPVSDSLARARNAFMRFMPYYWQTVGAGALAAAIAVWLFVVLTIYEGRRLKEDGSGYGIVLRRGDRIFTEILVAAMAADGACMAALAVAFGKIVRFEEYVLLGEDVDPFVLAAGAAAAMFVLVRGALSLYLSLVRRLKSRMFWRGALIWRLGRQIRKGVLSLYENSSIVSRELVPFLGIVLFNLCMGLFGGMIGILASGIVDVAAACLLYLERKDLQSIVDGTRTIGEGRFDAKIDA
;
A
#
# COMPACT_ATOMS: atom_id res chain seq x y z
N MET A 1 -43.43 -34.75 -7.42
CA MET A 1 -43.62 -33.38 -6.90
C MET A 1 -44.20 -32.51 -8.01
N GLU A 2 -45.28 -31.77 -7.74
CA GLU A 2 -45.89 -30.83 -8.70
C GLU A 2 -44.90 -29.71 -9.09
N LYS A 3 -45.02 -29.19 -10.32
CA LYS A 3 -44.07 -28.18 -10.86
C LYS A 3 -44.01 -26.92 -9.98
N GLY A 4 -45.15 -26.45 -9.47
CA GLY A 4 -45.24 -25.26 -8.61
C GLY A 4 -44.52 -25.41 -7.27
N LYS A 5 -44.79 -26.51 -6.55
CA LYS A 5 -44.13 -26.80 -5.25
C LYS A 5 -42.62 -26.91 -5.37
N ARG A 6 -42.13 -27.49 -6.48
CA ARG A 6 -40.69 -27.58 -6.74
C ARG A 6 -40.05 -26.21 -7.00
N ALA A 7 -40.69 -25.35 -7.81
CA ALA A 7 -40.17 -24.02 -8.09
C ALA A 7 -40.07 -23.18 -6.80
N LEU A 8 -41.06 -23.32 -5.92
CA LEU A 8 -41.06 -22.67 -4.60
C LEU A 8 -39.93 -23.19 -3.70
N LEU A 9 -39.70 -24.51 -3.63
CA LEU A 9 -38.58 -25.06 -2.86
C LEU A 9 -37.21 -24.65 -3.41
N GLN A 10 -37.07 -24.58 -4.75
CA GLN A 10 -35.84 -24.08 -5.38
C GLN A 10 -35.60 -22.61 -5.08
N PHE A 11 -36.65 -21.79 -5.16
CA PHE A 11 -36.55 -20.38 -4.79
C PHE A 11 -36.18 -20.21 -3.31
N ALA A 12 -36.86 -20.93 -2.41
CA ALA A 12 -36.57 -20.90 -0.99
C ALA A 12 -35.13 -21.32 -0.68
N ALA A 13 -34.63 -22.39 -1.32
CA ALA A 13 -33.25 -22.84 -1.12
C ALA A 13 -32.24 -21.75 -1.53
N VAL A 14 -32.43 -21.14 -2.70
CA VAL A 14 -31.55 -20.07 -3.20
C VAL A 14 -31.64 -18.83 -2.31
N PHE A 15 -32.85 -18.45 -1.89
CA PHE A 15 -33.08 -17.32 -1.02
C PHE A 15 -32.39 -17.51 0.35
N MET A 16 -32.55 -18.68 0.97
CA MET A 16 -31.93 -18.95 2.28
C MET A 16 -30.40 -19.02 2.19
N THR A 17 -29.82 -19.58 1.12
CA THR A 17 -28.37 -19.54 0.90
C THR A 17 -27.87 -18.11 0.68
N ALA A 18 -28.57 -17.31 -0.11
CA ALA A 18 -28.20 -15.92 -0.36
C ALA A 18 -28.33 -15.06 0.91
N LEU A 19 -29.37 -15.31 1.72
CA LEU A 19 -29.55 -14.67 3.02
C LEU A 19 -28.41 -15.03 3.98
N ALA A 20 -28.03 -16.31 4.07
CA ALA A 20 -26.90 -16.74 4.89
C ALA A 20 -25.59 -16.09 4.45
N ALA A 21 -25.32 -16.03 3.15
CA ALA A 21 -24.17 -15.33 2.58
C ALA A 21 -24.22 -13.82 2.86
N GLY A 22 -25.40 -13.21 2.76
CA GLY A 22 -25.61 -11.79 3.08
C GLY A 22 -25.37 -11.46 4.56
N CYS A 23 -25.83 -12.30 5.48
CA CYS A 23 -25.52 -12.14 6.90
C CYS A 23 -24.02 -12.27 7.17
N ALA A 24 -23.34 -13.24 6.56
CA ALA A 24 -21.90 -13.39 6.70
C ALA A 24 -21.14 -12.19 6.11
N ALA A 25 -21.57 -11.68 4.96
CA ALA A 25 -21.04 -10.47 4.34
C ALA A 25 -21.25 -9.23 5.21
N ALA A 26 -22.43 -9.07 5.81
CA ALA A 26 -22.73 -7.96 6.72
C ALA A 26 -21.85 -8.01 7.97
N VAL A 27 -21.67 -9.19 8.55
CA VAL A 27 -20.77 -9.38 9.70
C VAL A 27 -19.34 -9.01 9.31
N TYR A 28 -18.85 -9.53 8.19
CA TYR A 28 -17.49 -9.24 7.73
C TYR A 28 -17.27 -7.75 7.43
N ALA A 29 -18.23 -7.11 6.74
CA ALA A 29 -18.14 -5.69 6.37
C ALA A 29 -18.15 -4.75 7.59
N ASN A 30 -18.87 -5.11 8.65
CA ASN A 30 -18.94 -4.30 9.88
C ASN A 30 -17.91 -4.73 10.94
N SER A 31 -17.10 -5.75 10.68
CA SER A 31 -16.01 -6.17 11.57
C SER A 31 -14.73 -5.35 11.38
N PHE A 32 -14.68 -4.46 10.39
CA PHE A 32 -13.55 -3.56 10.17
C PHE A 32 -14.01 -2.12 10.26
N ILE A 33 -13.29 -1.31 11.02
CA ILE A 33 -13.49 0.12 11.15
C ILE A 33 -12.22 0.80 10.69
N THR A 34 -12.34 1.71 9.73
CA THR A 34 -11.22 2.56 9.35
C THR A 34 -11.39 3.94 9.98
N VAL A 35 -10.25 4.50 10.35
CA VAL A 35 -10.19 5.80 11.00
C VAL A 35 -9.00 6.54 10.43
N GLU A 36 -9.21 7.79 10.09
CA GLU A 36 -8.15 8.69 9.66
C GLU A 36 -7.50 9.25 10.92
N GLY A 37 -6.21 9.00 11.08
CA GLY A 37 -5.36 9.64 12.08
C GLY A 37 -4.38 10.61 11.44
N THR A 38 -3.47 11.12 12.26
CA THR A 38 -2.39 12.04 11.89
C THR A 38 -1.34 11.41 10.97
N GLU A 39 -1.04 10.12 11.17
CA GLU A 39 -0.08 9.33 10.37
C GLU A 39 -0.73 8.61 9.16
N GLY A 40 -2.03 8.81 8.93
CA GLY A 40 -2.79 8.21 7.84
C GLY A 40 -3.98 7.36 8.30
N THR A 41 -4.52 6.52 7.42
CA THR A 41 -5.70 5.69 7.70
C THR A 41 -5.30 4.38 8.38
N ALA A 42 -5.84 4.13 9.58
CA ALA A 42 -5.69 2.87 10.29
C ALA A 42 -6.98 2.03 10.21
N SER A 43 -6.86 0.71 10.13
CA SER A 43 -7.99 -0.22 10.11
C SER A 43 -7.99 -1.10 11.36
N TYR A 44 -9.06 -1.03 12.12
CA TYR A 44 -9.27 -1.80 13.35
C TYR A 44 -10.23 -2.94 13.12
N PHE A 45 -9.89 -4.12 13.65
CA PHE A 45 -10.79 -5.26 13.66
C PHE A 45 -11.63 -5.27 14.93
N VAL A 46 -12.95 -5.22 14.77
CA VAL A 46 -13.91 -5.33 15.88
C VAL A 46 -14.12 -6.81 16.17
N SER A 47 -13.57 -7.29 17.28
CA SER A 47 -13.78 -8.67 17.71
C SER A 47 -15.25 -8.92 18.08
N PRO A 48 -15.92 -9.88 17.41
CA PRO A 48 -17.27 -10.35 17.77
C PRO A 48 -17.50 -10.78 19.21
N LEU A 49 -16.44 -11.24 19.86
CA LEU A 49 -16.50 -11.88 21.18
C LEU A 49 -16.18 -10.90 22.32
N ALA A 50 -15.66 -9.72 21.97
CA ALA A 50 -15.30 -8.67 22.92
C ALA A 50 -16.45 -7.68 23.11
N GLN A 51 -17.70 -8.16 23.20
CA GLN A 51 -18.86 -7.29 23.31
C GLN A 51 -18.76 -6.47 24.61
N LYS A 52 -18.51 -5.17 24.44
CA LYS A 52 -18.57 -4.16 25.49
C LYS A 52 -19.84 -3.35 25.27
N ASP A 53 -20.52 -3.00 26.35
CA ASP A 53 -21.74 -2.20 26.29
C ASP A 53 -21.45 -0.73 25.88
N LEU A 54 -20.23 -0.27 26.13
CA LEU A 54 -19.75 1.07 25.84
C LEU A 54 -18.55 1.01 24.89
N PHE A 55 -18.47 1.98 23.97
CA PHE A 55 -17.36 2.10 23.04
C PHE A 55 -16.04 2.38 23.78
N GLU A 56 -16.13 3.17 24.85
CA GLU A 56 -15.03 3.65 25.67
C GLU A 56 -14.36 2.54 26.51
N ASP A 57 -14.92 1.32 26.52
CA ASP A 57 -14.34 0.15 27.16
C ASP A 57 -13.77 -0.87 26.12
N SER A 58 -13.86 -0.54 24.83
CA SER A 58 -13.39 -1.36 23.71
C SER A 58 -11.89 -1.18 23.48
N GLU A 59 -11.24 -2.23 22.96
CA GLU A 59 -9.81 -2.19 22.58
C GLU A 59 -9.53 -1.11 21.51
N ILE A 60 -10.51 -0.84 20.64
CA ILE A 60 -10.40 0.19 19.60
C ILE A 60 -10.29 1.58 20.22
N PHE A 61 -11.09 1.85 21.27
CA PHE A 61 -10.97 3.10 22.00
C PHE A 61 -9.62 3.21 22.70
N ASP A 62 -9.16 2.14 23.35
CA ASP A 62 -7.87 2.14 24.04
C ASP A 62 -6.71 2.43 23.07
N ASP A 63 -6.70 1.79 21.90
CA ASP A 63 -5.66 2.00 20.87
C ASP A 63 -5.69 3.42 20.30
N LEU A 64 -6.88 3.94 19.98
CA LEU A 64 -7.05 5.32 19.48
C LEU A 64 -6.63 6.33 20.54
N PHE A 65 -7.09 6.14 21.79
CA PHE A 65 -6.76 7.03 22.89
C PHE A 65 -5.26 7.02 23.20
N ALA A 66 -4.61 5.86 23.20
CA ALA A 66 -3.16 5.78 23.39
C ALA A 66 -2.38 6.48 22.25
N GLY A 67 -2.84 6.34 21.01
CA GLY A 67 -2.31 7.06 19.85
C GLY A 67 -2.47 8.57 20.02
N ASP A 68 -3.67 9.03 20.38
CA ASP A 68 -3.95 10.45 20.62
C ASP A 68 -3.09 11.01 21.76
N VAL A 69 -2.94 10.27 22.87
CA VAL A 69 -2.07 10.65 24.01
C VAL A 69 -0.62 10.85 23.55
N ARG A 70 -0.08 9.95 22.73
CA ARG A 70 1.27 10.06 22.18
C ARG A 70 1.41 11.31 21.30
N ASP A 71 0.45 11.54 20.42
CA ASP A 71 0.46 12.67 19.50
C ASP A 71 0.31 14.00 20.23
N VAL A 72 -0.62 14.12 21.20
CA VAL A 72 -0.79 15.36 21.97
C VAL A 72 0.38 15.63 22.92
N THR A 73 1.05 14.58 23.41
CA THR A 73 2.30 14.73 24.18
C THR A 73 3.40 15.31 23.30
N ARG A 74 3.61 14.74 22.12
CA ARG A 74 4.55 15.26 21.12
C ARG A 74 4.21 16.69 20.72
N MET A 75 2.92 16.96 20.51
CA MET A 75 2.43 18.29 20.19
C MET A 75 2.75 19.31 21.28
N ALA A 76 2.52 18.97 22.55
CA ALA A 76 2.85 19.84 23.67
C ALA A 76 4.35 20.18 23.70
N VAL A 77 5.22 19.18 23.49
CA VAL A 77 6.68 19.38 23.45
C VAL A 77 7.11 20.26 22.27
N ILE A 78 6.50 20.07 21.09
CA ILE A 78 6.80 20.92 19.95
C ILE A 78 6.31 22.36 20.22
N ARG A 79 5.16 22.52 20.87
CA ARG A 79 4.64 23.85 21.26
C ARG A 79 5.58 24.58 22.21
N SER A 80 6.18 23.89 23.19
CA SER A 80 7.14 24.53 24.10
C SER A 80 8.40 25.02 23.38
N GLN A 81 8.75 24.38 22.26
CA GLN A 81 9.88 24.79 21.42
C GLN A 81 9.52 25.95 20.48
N LEU A 82 8.35 25.90 19.82
CA LEU A 82 8.01 26.82 18.72
C LEU A 82 7.14 28.01 19.13
N GLU A 83 6.48 27.97 20.29
CA GLU A 83 5.57 29.02 20.74
C GLU A 83 6.19 29.92 21.83
N THR A 84 5.71 31.16 21.86
CA THR A 84 5.86 32.14 22.95
C THR A 84 4.46 32.64 23.27
N ASP A 85 4.06 32.65 24.55
CA ASP A 85 2.70 33.03 24.99
C ASP A 85 1.56 32.28 24.25
N GLY A 86 1.80 31.00 23.90
CA GLY A 86 0.81 30.14 23.24
C GLY A 86 0.59 30.44 21.75
N VAL A 87 1.44 31.26 21.13
CA VAL A 87 1.41 31.58 19.70
C VAL A 87 2.77 31.25 19.07
N TYR A 88 2.76 30.72 17.84
CA TYR A 88 3.99 30.47 17.08
C TYR A 88 4.83 31.74 16.97
N ASP A 89 6.10 31.66 17.38
CA ASP A 89 7.01 32.80 17.41
C ASP A 89 8.23 32.54 16.52
N GLY A 90 8.11 32.94 15.25
CA GLY A 90 9.23 32.87 14.29
C GLY A 90 10.47 33.67 14.69
N LYS A 91 10.33 34.65 15.60
CA LYS A 91 11.44 35.47 16.11
C LYS A 91 12.03 34.94 17.40
N LYS A 92 11.59 33.78 17.87
CA LYS A 92 12.24 33.08 18.98
C LYS A 92 13.69 32.79 18.61
N ARG A 93 14.61 33.11 19.51
CA ARG A 93 16.03 32.82 19.37
C ARG A 93 16.25 31.37 19.76
N ILE A 94 16.91 30.62 18.89
CA ILE A 94 17.25 29.22 19.09
C ILE A 94 18.77 29.11 19.08
N ASP A 95 19.33 28.70 20.22
CA ASP A 95 20.71 28.26 20.33
C ASP A 95 20.84 26.88 19.67
N ILE A 96 21.65 26.77 18.61
CA ILE A 96 21.73 25.54 17.80
C ILE A 96 22.42 24.39 18.55
N ALA A 97 23.39 24.68 19.41
CA ALA A 97 24.09 23.66 20.18
C ALA A 97 23.16 23.12 21.29
N GLU A 98 22.56 24.03 22.06
CA GLU A 98 21.62 23.66 23.12
C GLU A 98 20.43 22.89 22.56
N TYR A 99 19.90 23.32 21.42
CA TYR A 99 18.76 22.66 20.79
C TYR A 99 19.09 21.25 20.32
N VAL A 100 20.22 21.03 19.62
CA VAL A 100 20.59 19.71 19.09
C VAL A 100 20.94 18.74 20.23
N ASN A 101 21.68 19.23 21.22
CA ASN A 101 22.15 18.43 22.34
C ASN A 101 21.17 18.39 23.52
N ARG A 102 19.92 18.83 23.34
CA ARG A 102 18.88 18.85 24.40
C ARG A 102 18.64 17.52 25.13
N THR A 103 19.02 16.38 24.54
CA THR A 103 18.90 15.04 25.14
C THR A 103 20.18 14.58 25.86
N SER A 104 21.23 15.39 25.82
CA SER A 104 22.57 15.09 26.32
C SER A 104 23.00 16.21 27.27
N THR A 105 23.88 15.92 28.23
CA THR A 105 24.56 16.99 28.98
C THR A 105 25.57 17.68 28.07
N LEU A 106 25.36 18.97 27.82
CA LEU A 106 26.33 19.86 27.19
C LEU A 106 27.54 20.04 28.12
N ASP A 107 28.75 20.03 27.55
CA ASP A 107 29.95 20.51 28.25
C ASP A 107 29.93 22.06 28.22
N GLU A 108 30.37 22.73 29.30
CA GLU A 108 30.31 24.20 29.48
C GLU A 108 31.09 25.02 28.41
N GLU A 109 31.84 24.37 27.51
CA GLU A 109 32.73 24.99 26.51
C GLU A 109 32.29 24.75 25.05
N GLU A 110 31.07 24.25 24.79
CA GLU A 110 30.64 23.93 23.42
C GLU A 110 30.32 25.19 22.58
N VAL A 111 30.90 25.29 21.38
CA VAL A 111 30.73 26.44 20.48
C VAL A 111 29.31 26.48 19.91
N THR A 112 28.67 27.65 19.96
CA THR A 112 27.28 27.80 19.52
C THR A 112 27.00 29.12 18.79
N ALA A 113 25.83 29.19 18.16
CA ALA A 113 25.27 30.39 17.55
C ALA A 113 23.73 30.40 17.71
N GLU A 114 23.17 31.58 17.96
CA GLU A 114 21.71 31.76 18.01
C GLU A 114 21.17 32.13 16.63
N TYR A 115 20.06 31.54 16.22
CA TYR A 115 19.32 31.92 15.00
C TYR A 115 17.84 32.13 15.31
N TYR A 116 17.16 32.90 14.46
CA TYR A 116 15.70 32.98 14.54
C TYR A 116 15.05 31.68 14.05
N LEU A 117 14.02 31.24 14.76
CA LEU A 117 13.29 30.01 14.46
C LEU A 117 12.82 29.93 13.00
N ASP A 118 12.22 31.02 12.50
CA ASP A 118 11.72 31.11 11.13
C ASP A 118 12.83 30.88 10.10
N ASP A 119 14.02 31.41 10.37
CA ASP A 119 15.16 31.36 9.45
C ASP A 119 15.71 29.94 9.37
N LEU A 120 15.86 29.24 10.51
CA LEU A 120 16.28 27.83 10.53
C LEU A 120 15.28 26.91 9.79
N VAL A 121 13.98 27.08 10.05
CA VAL A 121 12.92 26.30 9.39
C VAL A 121 12.92 26.55 7.88
N LYS A 122 12.98 27.82 7.46
CA LYS A 122 13.05 28.16 6.03
C LYS A 122 14.32 27.61 5.40
N TRP A 123 15.48 27.76 6.04
CA TRP A 123 16.76 27.29 5.49
C TRP A 123 16.72 25.79 5.21
N SER A 124 16.24 24.99 6.18
CA SER A 124 16.09 23.54 5.99
C SER A 124 15.07 23.21 4.89
N ASN A 125 13.91 23.88 4.86
CA ASN A 125 12.87 23.63 3.85
C ASN A 125 13.33 23.89 2.41
N PHE A 126 14.21 24.88 2.20
CA PHE A 126 14.82 25.13 0.90
C PHE A 126 16.03 24.23 0.60
N GLY A 127 16.66 23.66 1.62
CA GLY A 127 17.88 22.89 1.54
C GLY A 127 19.15 23.72 1.78
N PHE A 128 20.13 23.10 2.43
CA PHE A 128 21.44 23.68 2.66
C PHE A 128 22.32 23.55 1.42
N SER A 129 22.94 24.65 1.00
CA SER A 129 23.86 24.70 -0.15
C SER A 129 25.31 24.78 0.33
N TYR A 130 26.19 24.06 -0.36
CA TYR A 130 27.59 23.95 0.00
C TYR A 130 28.49 24.18 -1.21
N GLU A 131 29.65 24.77 -0.97
CA GLU A 131 30.75 24.86 -1.94
C GLU A 131 31.97 24.14 -1.38
N THR A 132 32.54 23.25 -2.18
CA THR A 132 33.73 22.50 -1.78
C THR A 132 34.99 23.35 -2.00
N VAL A 133 35.85 23.35 -0.98
CA VAL A 133 37.19 23.94 -1.00
C VAL A 133 38.25 22.91 -0.66
N TYR A 134 39.47 23.12 -1.15
CA TYR A 134 40.64 22.26 -0.92
C TYR A 134 41.75 23.07 -0.27
N GLY A 135 42.28 22.58 0.85
CA GLY A 135 43.36 23.22 1.60
C GLY A 135 43.87 22.36 2.75
N THR A 136 45.04 22.68 3.29
CA THR A 136 45.50 22.06 4.55
C THR A 136 44.75 22.65 5.75
N GLN A 137 44.78 21.97 6.89
CA GLN A 137 44.18 22.48 8.13
C GLN A 137 44.75 23.87 8.50
N GLU A 138 46.08 24.04 8.47
CA GLU A 138 46.73 25.33 8.73
C GLU A 138 46.35 26.45 7.74
N GLU A 139 46.00 26.11 6.50
CA GLU A 139 45.54 27.08 5.49
C GLU A 139 44.12 27.55 5.78
N LEU A 140 43.23 26.65 6.21
CA LEU A 140 41.84 26.96 6.55
C LEU A 140 41.73 27.68 7.91
N ASP A 141 42.48 27.22 8.93
CA ASP A 141 42.50 27.83 10.26
C ASP A 141 42.94 29.30 10.23
N ARG A 142 43.78 29.68 9.25
CA ARG A 142 44.17 31.08 9.02
C ARG A 142 43.00 32.00 8.71
N PHE A 143 41.94 31.51 8.09
CA PHE A 143 40.75 32.32 7.81
C PHE A 143 39.96 32.62 9.09
N PHE A 144 39.85 31.64 9.98
CA PHE A 144 39.14 31.76 11.25
C PHE A 144 39.93 32.60 12.27
N ALA A 145 41.26 32.50 12.27
CA ALA A 145 42.15 33.28 13.15
C ALA A 145 42.15 34.81 12.90
N VAL A 146 41.70 35.27 11.73
CA VAL A 146 41.70 36.70 11.33
C VAL A 146 40.40 37.42 11.76
N GLY A 147 39.45 36.73 12.38
CA GLY A 147 38.06 37.15 12.61
C GLY A 147 37.81 38.65 12.83
N THR A 148 37.04 39.27 11.91
CA THR A 148 35.89 40.15 12.15
C THR A 148 35.50 40.85 10.83
N GLY A 149 34.46 40.32 10.16
CA GLY A 149 33.72 41.10 9.18
C GLY A 149 32.80 42.10 9.89
N ALA A 150 32.83 43.37 9.48
CA ALA A 150 32.01 44.41 10.10
C ALA A 150 30.51 44.18 9.79
N ALA A 151 29.68 44.52 10.78
CA ALA A 151 28.22 44.38 10.77
C ALA A 151 27.57 44.62 9.39
N ALA A 152 27.09 43.54 8.76
CA ALA A 152 26.22 43.63 7.61
C ALA A 152 24.82 44.01 8.07
N GLU A 153 24.24 45.06 7.49
CA GLU A 153 22.84 45.42 7.75
C GLU A 153 21.92 44.26 7.40
N ALA A 154 20.97 43.95 8.31
CA ALA A 154 19.96 42.93 8.14
C ALA A 154 19.17 43.19 6.84
N SER A 155 19.52 42.45 5.80
CA SER A 155 18.81 42.41 4.54
C SER A 155 18.47 40.96 4.22
N ASP A 156 17.24 40.72 3.77
CA ASP A 156 16.87 39.44 3.15
C ASP A 156 17.80 39.25 1.95
N LEU A 157 18.80 38.37 2.08
CA LEU A 157 19.64 37.95 0.97
C LEU A 157 18.72 37.22 -0.03
N SER A 158 18.17 37.97 -0.99
CA SER A 158 17.32 37.40 -2.03
C SER A 158 18.17 36.50 -2.93
N VAL A 159 17.99 35.19 -2.75
CA VAL A 159 18.67 34.15 -3.52
C VAL A 159 18.28 34.29 -5.00
N ALA A 160 19.25 34.66 -5.84
CA ALA A 160 19.20 34.34 -7.25
C ALA A 160 19.53 32.84 -7.41
N ASP A 161 18.81 32.20 -8.30
CA ASP A 161 18.80 30.76 -8.61
C ASP A 161 20.21 30.16 -8.83
N TYR A 162 20.85 29.66 -7.76
CA TYR A 162 22.19 29.04 -7.79
C TYR A 162 22.14 27.54 -8.14
N SER A 163 21.31 27.16 -9.10
CA SER A 163 21.38 25.82 -9.73
C SER A 163 22.36 25.78 -10.92
N LEU A 164 23.27 26.74 -11.03
CA LEU A 164 24.25 26.84 -12.11
C LEU A 164 25.49 26.00 -11.80
N GLN A 165 26.09 25.44 -12.86
CA GLN A 165 27.31 24.62 -12.81
C GLN A 165 28.36 25.27 -11.89
N THR A 166 28.97 24.47 -11.01
CA THR A 166 29.82 24.86 -9.86
C THR A 166 30.82 25.99 -10.14
N GLU A 167 31.39 26.04 -11.35
CA GLU A 167 32.32 27.09 -11.80
C GLU A 167 31.67 28.49 -11.93
N LEU A 168 30.46 28.55 -12.49
CA LEU A 168 29.70 29.78 -12.72
C LEU A 168 29.19 30.35 -11.39
N THR A 169 28.81 29.48 -10.46
CA THR A 169 28.42 29.87 -9.10
C THR A 169 29.58 30.49 -8.36
N ARG A 170 30.78 29.89 -8.41
CA ARG A 170 31.99 30.45 -7.80
C ARG A 170 32.39 31.80 -8.40
N GLN A 171 32.31 31.96 -9.72
CA GLN A 171 32.57 33.25 -10.39
C GLN A 171 31.51 34.31 -10.06
N ALA A 172 30.23 33.93 -10.00
CA ALA A 172 29.16 34.82 -9.58
C ALA A 172 29.33 35.25 -8.12
N LEU A 173 29.69 34.32 -7.22
CA LEU A 173 30.05 34.61 -5.84
C LEU A 173 31.22 35.60 -5.78
N LYS A 174 32.34 35.30 -6.46
CA LYS A 174 33.53 36.16 -6.47
C LYS A 174 33.21 37.58 -6.97
N ASN A 175 32.42 37.69 -8.03
CA ASN A 175 31.97 38.98 -8.55
C ASN A 175 31.00 39.68 -7.58
N SER A 176 30.13 38.94 -6.90
CA SER A 176 29.19 39.49 -5.92
C SER A 176 29.88 39.95 -4.63
N VAL A 177 30.85 39.19 -4.10
CA VAL A 177 31.64 39.55 -2.92
C VAL A 177 32.49 40.78 -3.21
N GLN A 178 33.10 40.85 -4.40
CA GLN A 178 33.86 42.02 -4.85
C GLN A 178 32.98 43.25 -5.13
N ALA A 179 31.73 43.07 -5.58
CA ALA A 179 30.82 44.17 -5.92
C ALA A 179 29.98 44.66 -4.73
N ALA A 180 29.61 43.77 -3.80
CA ALA A 180 28.74 44.07 -2.66
C ALA A 180 29.52 44.50 -1.42
N GLY A 181 30.84 44.27 -1.36
CA GLY A 181 31.61 44.49 -0.14
C GLY A 181 31.14 43.63 1.03
N SER A 182 30.54 42.46 0.75
CA SER A 182 29.99 41.57 1.76
C SER A 182 31.13 40.88 2.53
N ASP A 183 31.41 41.36 3.73
CA ASP A 183 32.45 40.89 4.67
C ASP A 183 32.15 39.51 5.31
N LEU A 184 31.41 38.61 4.64
CA LEU A 184 31.07 37.29 5.19
C LEU A 184 32.25 36.32 5.07
N LEU A 185 32.67 35.75 6.20
CA LEU A 185 33.83 34.87 6.28
C LEU A 185 33.65 33.60 5.42
N SER A 186 32.46 32.99 5.39
CA SER A 186 32.19 31.79 4.57
C SER A 186 32.36 32.08 3.08
N LEU A 187 31.81 33.21 2.59
CA LEU A 187 31.93 33.57 1.16
C LEU A 187 33.38 33.91 0.78
N ARG A 188 34.15 34.51 1.70
CA ARG A 188 35.58 34.78 1.51
C ARG A 188 36.38 33.49 1.40
N ILE A 189 36.15 32.51 2.29
CA ILE A 189 36.79 31.19 2.22
C ILE A 189 36.47 30.54 0.86
N ILE A 190 35.20 30.55 0.43
CA ILE A 190 34.78 29.97 -0.87
C ILE A 190 35.47 30.67 -2.06
N ALA A 191 35.61 31.99 -2.00
CA ALA A 191 36.18 32.78 -3.09
C ALA A 191 37.71 32.70 -3.19
N GLU A 192 38.41 32.59 -2.06
CA GLU A 192 39.88 32.59 -1.99
C GLU A 192 40.49 31.19 -2.04
N MET A 193 39.81 30.18 -1.48
CA MET A 193 40.33 28.82 -1.47
C MET A 193 40.11 28.12 -2.83
N PRO A 194 41.03 27.22 -3.24
CA PRO A 194 40.87 26.40 -4.45
C PRO A 194 39.63 25.50 -4.43
N GLY A 195 38.98 25.34 -5.58
CA GLY A 195 37.77 24.52 -5.73
C GLY A 195 38.01 23.07 -6.08
N SER A 196 39.23 22.75 -6.51
CA SER A 196 39.64 21.41 -6.87
C SER A 196 41.06 21.13 -6.38
N LEU A 197 41.39 19.83 -6.27
CA LEU A 197 42.75 19.41 -5.94
C LEU A 197 43.77 19.86 -7.00
N GLU A 198 43.35 19.97 -8.26
CA GLU A 198 44.20 20.45 -9.36
C GLU A 198 44.50 21.94 -9.24
N GLU A 199 43.47 22.75 -8.94
CA GLU A 199 43.64 24.18 -8.65
C GLU A 199 44.53 24.40 -7.42
N TRP A 200 44.36 23.61 -6.36
CA TRP A 200 45.19 23.72 -5.17
C TRP A 200 46.66 23.43 -5.47
N LYS A 201 46.95 22.38 -6.27
CA LYS A 201 48.32 22.09 -6.71
C LYS A 201 48.92 23.24 -7.52
N ALA A 202 48.17 23.79 -8.46
CA ALA A 202 48.61 24.93 -9.27
C ALA A 202 48.89 26.16 -8.40
N TRP A 203 48.02 26.44 -7.42
CA TRP A 203 48.18 27.52 -6.44
C TRP A 203 49.44 27.35 -5.59
N ARG A 204 49.75 26.12 -5.13
CA ARG A 204 50.98 25.83 -4.37
C ARG A 204 52.25 25.97 -5.22
N GLU A 205 52.20 25.54 -6.48
CA GLU A 205 53.29 25.72 -7.44
C GLU A 205 53.58 27.20 -7.70
N GLU A 206 52.54 28.05 -7.77
CA GLU A 206 52.67 29.50 -7.95
C GLU A 206 53.36 30.18 -6.76
N ILE A 207 53.08 29.73 -5.53
CA ILE A 207 53.67 30.28 -4.30
C ILE A 207 55.06 29.68 -4.02
N GLY A 208 55.49 28.68 -4.80
CA GLY A 208 56.82 28.08 -4.72
C GLY A 208 57.03 27.12 -3.55
N GLU A 209 55.95 26.57 -2.99
CA GLU A 209 56.01 25.61 -1.89
C GLU A 209 55.74 24.17 -2.36
N THR A 210 56.42 23.19 -1.73
CA THR A 210 56.19 21.78 -2.05
C THR A 210 54.80 21.33 -1.59
N ALA A 211 54.02 20.73 -2.50
CA ALA A 211 52.69 20.22 -2.23
C ALA A 211 52.75 18.86 -1.51
N ASP A 212 52.43 18.82 -0.21
CA ASP A 212 52.10 17.57 0.48
C ASP A 212 50.61 17.25 0.28
N ILE A 213 50.34 16.39 -0.69
CA ILE A 213 48.97 15.99 -1.04
C ILE A 213 48.30 15.22 0.12
N GLY A 214 49.07 14.58 0.99
CA GLY A 214 48.53 13.78 2.11
C GLY A 214 47.86 14.62 3.20
N ALA A 215 48.20 15.91 3.29
CA ALA A 215 47.67 16.84 4.29
C ALA A 215 46.48 17.68 3.78
N VAL A 216 46.06 17.51 2.51
CA VAL A 216 44.98 18.29 1.91
C VAL A 216 43.63 17.75 2.34
N LEU A 217 42.82 18.64 2.91
CA LEU A 217 41.44 18.37 3.28
C LEU A 217 40.50 18.80 2.15
N LYS A 218 39.44 18.03 1.96
CA LYS A 218 38.27 18.41 1.17
C LYS A 218 37.20 18.87 2.16
N VAL A 219 36.84 20.14 2.12
CA VAL A 219 35.90 20.74 3.09
C VAL A 219 34.73 21.38 2.36
N ASP A 220 33.52 21.07 2.81
CA ASP A 220 32.31 21.69 2.30
C ASP A 220 31.96 22.91 3.18
N ILE A 221 32.06 24.12 2.60
CA ILE A 221 31.70 25.37 3.27
C ILE A 221 30.24 25.68 2.95
N LEU A 222 29.45 25.94 3.98
CA LEU A 222 28.04 26.32 3.86
C LEU A 222 27.95 27.69 3.19
N VAL A 223 27.08 27.82 2.18
CA VAL A 223 26.75 29.12 1.59
C VAL A 223 25.71 29.79 2.50
N PRO A 224 26.04 30.90 3.18
CA PRO A 224 25.13 31.55 4.11
C PRO A 224 23.90 32.09 3.39
N ARG A 225 22.72 31.76 3.94
CA ARG A 225 21.43 32.26 3.44
C ARG A 225 20.75 33.21 4.41
N TYR A 226 20.91 32.94 5.71
CA TYR A 226 20.39 33.74 6.79
C TYR A 226 21.52 34.07 7.77
N TYR A 227 21.36 35.18 8.47
CA TYR A 227 22.27 35.62 9.52
C TYR A 227 21.88 34.99 10.86
N SER A 228 22.84 34.89 11.78
CA SER A 228 22.54 34.63 13.18
C SER A 228 21.66 35.74 13.76
N ALA A 229 21.05 35.50 14.93
CA ALA A 229 20.26 36.48 15.65
C ALA A 229 21.07 37.75 16.02
N ASP A 230 22.41 37.65 16.04
CA ASP A 230 23.35 38.77 16.25
C ASP A 230 23.82 39.44 14.95
N GLY A 231 23.33 38.98 13.78
CA GLY A 231 23.69 39.54 12.48
C GLY A 231 25.04 39.09 11.93
N LYS A 232 25.58 37.95 12.39
CA LYS A 232 26.89 37.41 11.97
C LYS A 232 26.75 36.20 11.06
N ASP A 233 27.81 35.90 10.31
CA ASP A 233 27.94 34.63 9.59
C ASP A 233 28.23 33.49 10.57
N LEU A 234 27.84 32.25 10.24
CA LEU A 234 28.12 31.08 11.07
C LEU A 234 29.63 30.89 11.27
N ALA A 235 30.42 31.11 10.22
CA ALA A 235 31.86 30.97 10.27
C ALA A 235 32.52 31.95 11.26
N ASP A 236 31.92 33.11 11.53
CA ASP A 236 32.47 34.10 12.47
C ASP A 236 32.44 33.63 13.94
N TYR A 237 31.69 32.57 14.24
CA TYR A 237 31.63 31.97 15.58
C TYR A 237 32.71 30.91 15.82
N ALA A 238 33.43 30.47 14.78
CA ALA A 238 34.46 29.43 14.90
C ALA A 238 35.86 30.03 15.06
N ALA A 239 36.65 29.49 15.98
CA ALA A 239 38.06 29.83 16.12
C ALA A 239 38.96 29.09 15.12
N ASP A 240 38.55 27.88 14.70
CA ASP A 240 39.26 27.03 13.75
C ASP A 240 38.30 26.23 12.86
N LEU A 241 38.89 25.45 11.94
CA LEU A 241 38.12 24.61 11.01
C LEU A 241 37.27 23.54 11.70
N GLU A 242 37.75 22.97 12.81
CA GLU A 242 37.06 21.89 13.51
C GLU A 242 35.81 22.40 14.23
N GLU A 243 35.92 23.55 14.91
CA GLU A 243 34.78 24.27 15.49
C GLU A 243 33.77 24.68 14.41
N TYR A 244 34.24 25.17 13.26
CA TYR A 244 33.35 25.52 12.14
C TYR A 244 32.58 24.30 11.62
N ILE A 245 33.25 23.16 11.42
CA ILE A 245 32.60 21.93 10.97
C ILE A 245 31.53 21.50 11.98
N THR A 246 31.83 21.61 13.27
CA THR A 246 30.88 21.31 14.36
C THR A 246 29.67 22.23 14.30
N LEU A 247 29.87 23.55 14.29
CA LEU A 247 28.81 24.55 14.16
C LEU A 247 27.95 24.35 12.91
N ARG A 248 28.57 24.05 11.76
CA ARG A 248 27.87 23.75 10.51
C ARG A 248 26.95 22.54 10.66
N ASN A 249 27.45 21.46 11.26
CA ASN A 249 26.65 20.26 11.48
C ASN A 249 25.50 20.53 12.47
N LEU A 250 25.77 21.24 13.57
CA LEU A 250 24.75 21.66 14.54
C LEU A 250 23.66 22.52 13.90
N LEU A 251 24.01 23.49 13.06
CA LEU A 251 23.04 24.32 12.36
C LEU A 251 22.15 23.49 11.43
N VAL A 252 22.75 22.57 10.67
CA VAL A 252 22.04 21.70 9.74
C VAL A 252 21.10 20.76 10.50
N ASP A 253 21.56 20.16 11.59
CA ASP A 253 20.77 19.26 12.43
C ASP A 253 19.63 20.01 13.14
N ALA A 254 19.91 21.19 13.70
CA ALA A 254 18.91 22.05 14.31
C ALA A 254 17.82 22.43 13.30
N GLY A 255 18.22 22.93 12.12
CA GLY A 255 17.29 23.31 11.07
C GLY A 255 16.42 22.14 10.58
N ASN A 256 17.01 20.97 10.36
CA ASN A 256 16.28 19.78 9.93
C ASN A 256 15.30 19.29 11.00
N GLN A 257 15.72 19.23 12.27
CA GLN A 257 14.85 18.82 13.37
C GLN A 257 13.71 19.82 13.59
N LEU A 258 13.98 21.13 13.52
CA LEU A 258 12.95 22.18 13.63
C LEU A 258 11.97 22.14 12.45
N CYS A 259 12.45 21.94 11.23
CA CYS A 259 11.58 21.83 10.05
C CYS A 259 10.66 20.61 10.14
N TYR A 260 11.19 19.48 10.62
CA TYR A 260 10.40 18.28 10.90
C TYR A 260 9.35 18.55 12.00
N ASN A 261 9.75 19.14 13.12
CA ASN A 261 8.84 19.52 14.20
C ASN A 261 7.77 20.51 13.74
N PHE A 262 8.11 21.48 12.88
CA PHE A 262 7.16 22.44 12.32
C PHE A 262 6.10 21.77 11.43
N THR A 263 6.49 20.74 10.68
CA THR A 263 5.56 19.96 9.84
C THR A 263 4.54 19.21 10.70
N ASP A 264 5.02 18.56 11.77
CA ASP A 264 4.18 17.88 12.76
C ASP A 264 3.28 18.87 13.51
N TYR A 265 3.83 20.02 13.93
CA TYR A 265 3.10 21.08 14.60
C TYR A 265 1.90 21.54 13.80
N SER A 266 2.09 21.85 12.51
CA SER A 266 1.00 22.29 11.62
C SER A 266 -0.07 21.21 11.49
N SER A 267 0.35 19.95 11.32
CA SER A 267 -0.53 18.79 11.18
C SER A 267 -1.36 18.57 12.45
N PHE A 268 -0.71 18.46 13.61
CA PHE A 268 -1.36 18.26 14.90
C PHE A 268 -2.24 19.45 15.29
N LYS A 269 -1.84 20.70 15.02
CA LYS A 269 -2.63 21.89 15.35
C LYS A 269 -3.95 21.89 14.58
N SER A 270 -3.88 21.45 13.33
CA SER A 270 -5.05 21.32 12.47
C SER A 270 -5.96 20.16 12.86
N TYR A 271 -5.43 19.10 13.47
CA TYR A 271 -6.18 17.89 13.81
C TYR A 271 -6.80 17.96 15.22
N TYR A 272 -6.01 18.34 16.23
CA TYR A 272 -6.43 18.41 17.64
C TYR A 272 -7.00 19.76 18.07
N GLY A 273 -7.44 20.59 17.11
CA GLY A 273 -8.16 21.84 17.39
C GLY A 273 -9.43 21.60 18.19
N THR A 274 -9.83 22.57 19.01
CA THR A 274 -11.00 22.47 19.91
C THR A 274 -12.28 22.06 19.18
N ASP A 275 -12.48 22.55 17.97
CA ASP A 275 -13.65 22.33 17.11
C ASP A 275 -13.51 21.12 16.17
N ARG A 276 -12.36 20.42 16.21
CA ARG A 276 -12.00 19.35 15.27
C ARG A 276 -11.75 17.98 15.90
N SER A 277 -11.44 17.95 17.19
CA SER A 277 -11.27 16.70 17.95
C SER A 277 -12.15 16.69 19.19
N ASN A 278 -12.49 15.50 19.69
CA ASN A 278 -13.09 15.27 21.01
C ASN A 278 -12.04 15.08 22.10
N ILE A 279 -10.74 15.04 21.76
CA ILE A 279 -9.64 15.07 22.72
C ILE A 279 -9.46 16.48 23.26
N ARG A 280 -9.33 16.59 24.57
CA ARG A 280 -8.97 17.79 25.31
C ARG A 280 -7.68 17.49 26.06
N TYR A 281 -6.74 18.42 26.06
CA TYR A 281 -5.49 18.24 26.79
C TYR A 281 -5.01 19.54 27.43
N CYS A 282 -4.23 19.40 28.49
CA CYS A 282 -3.46 20.47 29.11
C CYS A 282 -2.15 19.88 29.61
N TYR A 283 -1.03 20.49 29.20
CA TYR A 283 0.30 20.16 29.68
C TYR A 283 0.87 21.37 30.40
N GLN A 284 1.33 21.17 31.62
CA GLN A 284 2.14 22.12 32.35
C GLN A 284 3.59 21.69 32.24
N MET A 285 4.45 22.54 31.69
CA MET A 285 5.87 22.26 31.51
C MET A 285 6.70 23.51 31.78
N PRO A 286 7.92 23.37 32.31
CA PRO A 286 8.85 24.48 32.45
C PRO A 286 9.42 24.87 31.08
N VAL A 287 9.35 26.15 30.73
CA VAL A 287 10.00 26.76 29.57
C VAL A 287 10.75 27.99 30.08
N ASP A 288 12.06 28.06 29.84
CA ASP A 288 12.93 29.15 30.29
C ASP A 288 12.82 29.46 31.80
N GLY A 289 12.60 28.42 32.61
CA GLY A 289 12.45 28.51 34.06
C GLY A 289 11.06 28.96 34.56
N GLN A 290 10.08 29.14 33.67
CA GLN A 290 8.69 29.46 34.02
C GLN A 290 7.76 28.31 33.66
N LEU A 291 6.75 28.05 34.50
CA LEU A 291 5.74 27.03 34.22
C LEU A 291 4.70 27.59 33.23
N CYS A 292 4.65 26.99 32.04
CA CYS A 292 3.75 27.36 30.97
C CYS A 292 2.69 26.27 30.75
N LEU A 293 1.46 26.68 30.43
CA LEU A 293 0.34 25.79 30.13
C LEU A 293 0.10 25.70 28.61
N PHE A 294 0.12 24.48 28.09
CA PHE A 294 -0.16 24.16 26.69
C PHE A 294 -1.46 23.37 26.61
N THR A 295 -2.53 24.03 26.18
CA THR A 295 -3.87 23.44 26.08
C THR A 295 -4.54 23.70 24.73
N ASN A 296 -5.50 22.85 24.36
CA ASN A 296 -6.45 23.07 23.26
C ASN A 296 -7.86 23.46 23.76
N VAL A 297 -8.01 23.70 25.06
CA VAL A 297 -9.26 24.13 25.68
C VAL A 297 -9.34 25.67 25.60
N PRO A 298 -10.51 26.26 25.31
CA PRO A 298 -10.65 27.71 25.21
C PRO A 298 -10.74 28.42 26.56
N ASP A 299 -11.06 27.68 27.63
CA ASP A 299 -11.13 28.18 29.00
C ASP A 299 -9.73 28.53 29.51
N ASP A 300 -9.61 29.65 30.21
CA ASP A 300 -8.36 30.05 30.83
C ASP A 300 -8.10 29.21 32.08
N LEU A 301 -7.11 28.32 31.99
CA LEU A 301 -6.69 27.44 33.07
C LEU A 301 -5.57 28.06 33.92
N ASN A 302 -5.07 29.25 33.55
CA ASN A 302 -4.00 29.91 34.30
C ASN A 302 -4.46 30.29 35.70
N GLY A 303 -3.70 29.87 36.71
CA GLY A 303 -3.97 30.19 38.12
C GLY A 303 -5.06 29.36 38.79
N MET A 304 -5.60 28.34 38.11
CA MET A 304 -6.42 27.30 38.75
C MET A 304 -5.54 26.35 39.58
N GLU A 305 -6.10 25.83 40.67
CA GLU A 305 -5.43 24.80 41.47
C GLU A 305 -5.43 23.45 40.72
N GLU A 306 -4.43 22.61 40.98
CA GLU A 306 -4.24 21.31 40.32
C GLU A 306 -5.49 20.41 40.42
N GLU A 307 -6.18 20.46 41.55
CA GLU A 307 -7.41 19.70 41.83
C GLU A 307 -8.60 20.18 40.98
N GLU A 308 -8.70 21.49 40.72
CA GLU A 308 -9.77 22.08 39.91
C GLU A 308 -9.60 21.69 38.43
N ILE A 309 -8.37 21.75 37.91
CA ILE A 309 -8.05 21.30 36.55
C ILE A 309 -8.34 19.81 36.42
N THR A 310 -7.94 19.00 37.41
CA THR A 310 -8.23 17.56 37.42
C THR A 310 -9.73 17.27 37.40
N GLY A 311 -10.53 18.03 38.17
CA GLY A 311 -11.99 17.95 38.17
C GLY A 311 -12.61 18.35 36.82
N TYR A 312 -12.09 19.40 36.19
CA TYR A 312 -12.50 19.85 34.86
C TYR A 312 -12.31 18.76 33.80
N PHE A 313 -11.10 18.17 33.72
CA PHE A 313 -10.83 17.11 32.75
C PHE A 313 -11.59 15.81 33.04
N SER A 314 -11.86 15.51 34.31
CA SER A 314 -12.69 14.35 34.71
C SER A 314 -14.15 14.50 34.26
N SER A 315 -14.63 15.72 34.04
CA SER A 315 -16.03 15.97 33.63
C SER A 315 -16.34 15.56 32.19
N PHE A 316 -15.33 15.44 31.32
CA PHE A 316 -15.52 15.04 29.92
C PHE A 316 -15.90 13.56 29.74
N GLY A 317 -15.64 12.73 30.74
CA GLY A 317 -16.00 11.31 30.74
C GLY A 317 -14.78 10.42 30.95
N LYS A 318 -14.01 10.14 29.88
CA LYS A 318 -12.74 9.40 30.00
C LYS A 318 -11.60 10.40 30.17
N SER A 319 -10.75 10.21 31.16
CA SER A 319 -9.70 11.17 31.51
C SER A 319 -8.48 10.50 32.11
N LEU A 320 -7.35 11.18 31.96
CA LEU A 320 -6.04 10.81 32.47
C LEU A 320 -5.37 12.05 33.07
N TYR A 321 -4.91 11.92 34.30
CA TYR A 321 -4.01 12.86 34.96
C TYR A 321 -2.73 12.14 35.34
N TYR A 322 -1.58 12.70 35.00
CA TYR A 322 -0.28 12.15 35.33
C TYR A 322 0.67 13.20 35.92
N ASN A 323 1.30 12.84 37.04
CA ASN A 323 2.33 13.60 37.72
C ASN A 323 3.68 12.87 37.59
N PRO A 324 4.61 13.38 36.76
CA PRO A 324 5.94 12.80 36.60
C PRO A 324 6.77 12.80 37.88
N ASP A 325 6.66 13.84 38.73
CA ASP A 325 7.49 14.00 39.93
C ASP A 325 7.17 12.94 41.00
N GLN A 326 5.88 12.64 41.17
CA GLN A 326 5.39 11.67 42.17
C GLN A 326 5.11 10.29 41.58
N VAL A 327 5.20 10.15 40.25
CA VAL A 327 4.77 8.96 39.50
C VAL A 327 3.31 8.60 39.84
N GLU A 328 2.47 9.62 40.02
CA GLU A 328 1.06 9.47 40.34
C GLU A 328 0.22 9.51 39.06
N LEU A 329 -0.61 8.49 38.83
CA LEU A 329 -1.55 8.41 37.72
C LEU A 329 -2.98 8.30 38.27
N LYS A 330 -3.85 9.22 37.88
CA LYS A 330 -5.30 9.15 38.13
C LYS A 330 -6.00 9.03 36.79
N THR A 331 -6.54 7.85 36.50
CA THR A 331 -7.20 7.59 35.21
C THR A 331 -8.39 6.65 35.37
N ASN A 332 -9.33 6.74 34.43
CA ASN A 332 -10.42 5.79 34.23
C ASN A 332 -10.34 5.08 32.86
N THR A 333 -9.18 5.17 32.21
CA THR A 333 -8.80 4.46 30.98
C THR A 333 -7.87 3.28 31.31
N LYS A 334 -7.48 2.48 30.31
CA LYS A 334 -6.53 1.37 30.49
C LYS A 334 -5.06 1.79 30.49
N VAL A 335 -4.76 3.05 30.20
CA VAL A 335 -3.39 3.56 30.16
C VAL A 335 -2.73 3.38 31.52
N THR A 336 -1.51 2.87 31.51
CA THR A 336 -0.72 2.57 32.72
C THR A 336 0.33 3.64 33.00
N SER A 337 0.84 3.69 34.24
CA SER A 337 1.91 4.61 34.60
C SER A 337 3.21 4.30 33.84
N GLU A 338 3.44 3.04 33.49
CA GLU A 338 4.61 2.63 32.70
C GLU A 338 4.53 3.17 31.27
N GLU A 339 3.37 3.06 30.61
CA GLU A 339 3.15 3.63 29.28
C GLU A 339 3.32 5.14 29.28
N MET A 340 2.74 5.85 30.25
CA MET A 340 2.94 7.30 30.38
C MET A 340 4.41 7.67 30.60
N ARG A 341 5.13 6.90 31.43
CA ARG A 341 6.56 7.10 31.64
C ARG A 341 7.35 6.85 30.36
N THR A 342 6.99 5.85 29.57
CA THR A 342 7.62 5.61 28.26
C THR A 342 7.36 6.77 27.30
N PHE A 343 6.12 7.26 27.20
CA PHE A 343 5.78 8.38 26.32
C PHE A 343 6.51 9.67 26.69
N LEU A 344 6.53 10.00 27.98
CA LEU A 344 7.20 11.20 28.48
C LEU A 344 8.73 11.06 28.50
N GLY A 345 9.25 9.84 28.67
CA GLY A 345 10.69 9.56 28.71
C GLY A 345 11.41 9.88 27.40
N TYR A 346 10.74 9.82 26.25
CA TYR A 346 11.30 10.31 24.98
C TYR A 346 11.56 11.83 24.96
N TYR A 347 10.92 12.55 25.89
CA TYR A 347 10.93 14.01 25.98
C TYR A 347 11.34 14.47 27.39
N GLU A 348 12.15 13.69 28.10
CA GLU A 348 12.58 14.00 29.48
C GLU A 348 13.13 15.44 29.61
N TYR A 349 13.81 15.94 28.57
CA TYR A 349 14.31 17.30 28.48
C TYR A 349 13.24 18.41 28.54
N ALA A 350 11.99 18.11 28.18
CA ALA A 350 10.87 19.06 28.22
C ALA A 350 10.04 18.93 29.50
N PHE A 351 10.13 17.79 30.19
CA PHE A 351 9.35 17.47 31.38
C PHE A 351 10.22 17.59 32.65
N GLY A 352 10.50 18.83 33.06
CA GLY A 352 11.22 19.13 34.30
C GLY A 352 10.33 19.11 35.56
N GLU A 353 10.89 19.49 36.71
CA GLU A 353 10.17 19.55 37.99
C GLU A 353 8.91 20.42 37.89
N GLY A 354 7.79 19.96 38.49
CA GLY A 354 6.52 20.68 38.47
C GLY A 354 5.70 20.49 37.19
N SER A 355 6.12 19.57 36.31
CA SER A 355 5.35 19.21 35.11
C SER A 355 4.07 18.45 35.47
N ARG A 356 2.98 18.69 34.74
CA ARG A 356 1.70 18.00 34.94
C ARG A 356 1.01 17.75 33.61
N VAL A 357 0.31 16.62 33.50
CA VAL A 357 -0.40 16.23 32.27
C VAL A 357 -1.85 15.94 32.59
N TRP A 358 -2.76 16.57 31.85
CA TRP A 358 -4.19 16.26 31.84
C TRP A 358 -4.66 16.01 30.43
N ILE A 359 -5.38 14.91 30.23
CA ILE A 359 -6.00 14.54 28.97
C ILE A 359 -7.41 14.06 29.26
N GLY A 360 -8.38 14.49 28.47
CA GLY A 360 -9.77 14.09 28.56
C GLY A 360 -10.36 13.83 27.18
N VAL A 361 -11.30 12.88 27.09
CA VAL A 361 -12.12 12.65 25.90
C VAL A 361 -13.52 13.10 26.23
N ASP A 362 -14.07 14.02 25.44
CA ASP A 362 -15.47 14.40 25.50
C ASP A 362 -16.35 13.26 24.99
N THR A 363 -16.90 12.49 25.93
CA THR A 363 -17.76 11.33 25.67
C THR A 363 -19.16 11.70 25.19
N ALA A 364 -19.49 12.99 25.10
CA ALA A 364 -20.67 13.44 24.36
C ALA A 364 -20.45 13.37 22.83
N TYR A 365 -19.19 13.33 22.38
CA TYR A 365 -18.78 13.35 20.97
C TYR A 365 -19.45 14.47 20.15
N PRO A 366 -19.33 15.74 20.56
CA PRO A 366 -19.89 16.87 19.81
C PRO A 366 -19.25 17.04 18.43
N VAL A 367 -18.00 16.61 18.25
CA VAL A 367 -17.23 16.76 17.01
C VAL A 367 -17.15 15.42 16.27
N SER A 368 -17.21 15.46 14.93
CA SER A 368 -17.10 14.25 14.09
C SER A 368 -15.64 13.91 13.77
N ASP A 369 -14.87 13.52 14.78
CA ASP A 369 -13.47 13.10 14.66
C ASP A 369 -13.32 11.57 14.49
N SER A 370 -12.08 11.08 14.57
CA SER A 370 -11.77 9.65 14.50
C SER A 370 -12.50 8.84 15.58
N LEU A 371 -12.51 9.31 16.82
CA LEU A 371 -13.17 8.64 17.94
C LEU A 371 -14.69 8.60 17.74
N ALA A 372 -15.30 9.68 17.25
CA ALA A 372 -16.73 9.72 16.94
C ALA A 372 -17.10 8.79 15.78
N ARG A 373 -16.27 8.72 14.73
CA ARG A 373 -16.45 7.79 13.60
C ARG A 373 -16.37 6.35 14.08
N ALA A 374 -15.37 6.02 14.89
CA ALA A 374 -15.20 4.69 15.48
C ALA A 374 -16.37 4.31 16.39
N ARG A 375 -16.83 5.24 17.25
CA ARG A 375 -18.03 5.05 18.08
C ARG A 375 -19.27 4.79 17.24
N ASN A 376 -19.52 5.60 16.22
CA ASN A 376 -20.69 5.46 15.37
C ASN A 376 -20.71 4.11 14.65
N ALA A 377 -19.56 3.65 14.15
CA ALA A 377 -19.43 2.33 13.56
C ALA A 377 -19.66 1.21 14.60
N PHE A 378 -19.07 1.33 15.79
CA PHE A 378 -19.25 0.38 16.89
C PHE A 378 -20.71 0.25 17.32
N MET A 379 -21.37 1.37 17.62
CA MET A 379 -22.75 1.40 18.11
C MET A 379 -23.77 0.96 17.07
N ARG A 380 -23.46 1.13 15.78
CA ARG A 380 -24.36 0.76 14.69
C ARG A 380 -24.51 -0.75 14.53
N PHE A 381 -23.42 -1.51 14.68
CA PHE A 381 -23.42 -2.95 14.38
C PHE A 381 -23.47 -3.84 15.63
N MET A 382 -22.80 -3.44 16.71
CA MET A 382 -22.64 -4.29 17.91
C MET A 382 -23.97 -4.80 18.49
N PRO A 383 -25.06 -4.01 18.58
CA PRO A 383 -26.34 -4.49 19.12
C PRO A 383 -27.00 -5.59 18.26
N TYR A 384 -26.78 -5.56 16.95
CA TYR A 384 -27.38 -6.49 16.00
C TYR A 384 -26.46 -7.65 15.63
N TYR A 385 -25.21 -7.65 16.13
CA TYR A 385 -24.20 -8.65 15.80
C TYR A 385 -24.74 -10.08 15.96
N TRP A 386 -25.17 -10.44 17.17
CA TRP A 386 -25.59 -11.81 17.45
C TRP A 386 -26.91 -12.18 16.75
N GLN A 387 -27.76 -11.17 16.49
CA GLN A 387 -29.00 -11.35 15.73
C GLN A 387 -28.71 -11.67 14.26
N THR A 388 -27.76 -10.97 13.63
CA THR A 388 -27.34 -11.22 12.25
C THR A 388 -26.64 -12.58 12.10
N VAL A 389 -25.75 -12.94 13.04
CA VAL A 389 -25.11 -14.26 13.08
C VAL A 389 -26.14 -15.37 13.27
N GLY A 390 -27.05 -15.22 14.23
CA GLY A 390 -28.12 -16.19 14.49
C GLY A 390 -29.04 -16.39 13.28
N ALA A 391 -29.44 -15.28 12.63
CA ALA A 391 -30.25 -15.33 11.41
C ALA A 391 -29.50 -16.02 10.25
N GLY A 392 -28.21 -15.72 10.08
CA GLY A 392 -27.36 -16.36 9.07
C GLY A 392 -27.19 -17.86 9.29
N ALA A 393 -26.92 -18.27 10.53
CA ALA A 393 -26.79 -19.68 10.91
C ALA A 393 -28.10 -20.46 10.69
N LEU A 394 -29.23 -19.88 11.10
CA LEU A 394 -30.55 -20.47 10.86
C LEU A 394 -30.83 -20.59 9.35
N ALA A 395 -30.52 -19.54 8.58
CA ALA A 395 -30.69 -19.55 7.13
C ALA A 395 -29.84 -20.62 6.45
N ALA A 396 -28.59 -20.79 6.87
CA ALA A 396 -27.70 -21.84 6.40
C ALA A 396 -28.25 -23.25 6.71
N ALA A 397 -28.75 -23.47 7.94
CA ALA A 397 -29.34 -24.74 8.32
C ALA A 397 -30.56 -25.11 7.46
N ILE A 398 -31.46 -24.14 7.22
CA ILE A 398 -32.63 -24.32 6.36
C ILE A 398 -32.20 -24.55 4.91
N ALA A 399 -31.19 -23.83 4.41
CA ALA A 399 -30.66 -24.00 3.07
C ALA A 399 -30.09 -25.41 2.85
N VAL A 400 -29.32 -25.93 3.82
CA VAL A 400 -28.79 -27.31 3.78
C VAL A 400 -29.93 -28.32 3.80
N TRP A 401 -30.92 -28.13 4.66
CA TRP A 401 -32.10 -29.01 4.71
C TRP A 401 -32.86 -29.02 3.37
N LEU A 402 -33.14 -27.85 2.79
CA LEU A 402 -33.79 -27.73 1.48
C LEU A 402 -32.95 -28.34 0.36
N PHE A 403 -31.63 -28.18 0.40
CA PHE A 403 -30.70 -28.78 -0.56
C PHE A 403 -30.77 -30.31 -0.53
N VAL A 404 -30.76 -30.92 0.68
CA VAL A 404 -30.92 -32.37 0.85
C VAL A 404 -32.28 -32.83 0.32
N VAL A 405 -33.37 -32.14 0.69
CA VAL A 405 -34.73 -32.44 0.21
C VAL A 405 -34.78 -32.40 -1.32
N LEU A 406 -34.29 -31.33 -1.94
CA LEU A 406 -34.25 -31.21 -3.40
C LEU A 406 -33.45 -32.37 -4.01
N THR A 407 -32.28 -32.69 -3.48
CA THR A 407 -31.42 -33.78 -4.00
C THR A 407 -32.12 -35.15 -3.97
N ILE A 408 -32.83 -35.46 -2.88
CA ILE A 408 -33.56 -36.72 -2.71
C ILE A 408 -34.70 -36.83 -3.74
N TYR A 409 -35.55 -35.81 -3.83
CA TYR A 409 -36.74 -35.81 -4.67
C TYR A 409 -36.47 -35.58 -6.16
N GLU A 410 -35.25 -35.18 -6.51
CA GLU A 410 -34.92 -34.87 -7.89
C GLU A 410 -34.87 -36.09 -8.82
N GLY A 411 -35.41 -35.88 -10.02
CA GLY A 411 -35.60 -36.93 -11.03
C GLY A 411 -36.75 -37.90 -10.73
N ARG A 412 -37.48 -37.81 -9.61
CA ARG A 412 -38.59 -38.72 -9.29
C ARG A 412 -39.93 -38.18 -9.82
N ARG A 413 -40.54 -38.86 -10.80
CA ARG A 413 -41.95 -38.65 -11.21
C ARG A 413 -42.75 -39.91 -10.88
N LEU A 414 -43.92 -39.78 -10.27
CA LEU A 414 -44.83 -40.91 -10.08
C LEU A 414 -45.25 -41.44 -11.46
N LYS A 415 -45.12 -42.74 -11.72
CA LYS A 415 -45.71 -43.34 -12.93
C LYS A 415 -47.24 -43.28 -12.82
N GLU A 416 -47.92 -43.04 -13.93
CA GLU A 416 -49.39 -43.00 -13.99
C GLU A 416 -50.03 -44.35 -13.58
N ASP A 417 -49.29 -45.46 -13.71
CA ASP A 417 -49.74 -46.82 -13.35
C ASP A 417 -49.59 -47.20 -11.87
N GLY A 418 -49.21 -46.27 -10.98
CA GLY A 418 -49.03 -46.57 -9.54
C GLY A 418 -47.84 -47.49 -9.17
N SER A 419 -47.14 -48.05 -10.16
CA SER A 419 -46.02 -49.02 -10.00
C SER A 419 -44.65 -48.41 -9.69
N GLY A 420 -44.62 -47.25 -9.03
CA GLY A 420 -43.40 -46.60 -8.53
C GLY A 420 -42.95 -45.34 -9.29
N TYR A 421 -41.66 -44.99 -9.15
CA TYR A 421 -41.09 -43.73 -9.66
C TYR A 421 -40.36 -43.94 -11.01
N GLY A 422 -40.68 -43.11 -12.01
CA GLY A 422 -39.96 -43.00 -13.29
C GLY A 422 -39.00 -41.81 -13.31
N ILE A 423 -37.81 -41.99 -13.90
CA ILE A 423 -36.80 -40.94 -14.06
C ILE A 423 -37.05 -40.15 -15.35
N VAL A 424 -37.35 -38.85 -15.23
CA VAL A 424 -37.65 -37.98 -16.39
C VAL A 424 -36.55 -36.94 -16.60
N LEU A 425 -35.97 -36.93 -17.80
CA LEU A 425 -34.95 -35.98 -18.25
C LEU A 425 -35.60 -34.70 -18.81
N ARG A 426 -34.96 -33.55 -18.61
CA ARG A 426 -35.40 -32.26 -19.17
C ARG A 426 -34.57 -31.85 -20.39
N ARG A 427 -35.03 -30.84 -21.12
CA ARG A 427 -34.36 -30.32 -22.34
C ARG A 427 -32.89 -29.93 -22.10
N GLY A 428 -32.56 -29.30 -20.97
CA GLY A 428 -31.18 -28.94 -20.58
C GLY A 428 -30.27 -30.12 -20.23
N ASP A 429 -30.81 -31.32 -20.03
CA ASP A 429 -30.02 -32.52 -19.72
C ASP A 429 -29.41 -33.14 -20.99
N ARG A 430 -29.74 -32.60 -22.18
CA ARG A 430 -29.22 -33.03 -23.49
C ARG A 430 -27.89 -32.36 -23.86
N ILE A 431 -27.46 -31.34 -23.12
CA ILE A 431 -26.17 -30.66 -23.32
C ILE A 431 -25.02 -31.63 -22.98
N PHE A 432 -23.86 -31.53 -23.62
CA PHE A 432 -22.70 -32.36 -23.30
C PHE A 432 -22.28 -32.23 -21.82
N THR A 433 -21.84 -33.32 -21.20
CA THR A 433 -21.44 -33.31 -19.78
C THR A 433 -20.23 -32.42 -19.51
N GLU A 434 -19.31 -32.29 -20.47
CA GLU A 434 -18.15 -31.40 -20.39
C GLU A 434 -18.55 -29.92 -20.27
N ILE A 435 -19.51 -29.47 -21.08
CA ILE A 435 -20.02 -28.08 -21.01
C ILE A 435 -20.69 -27.82 -19.65
N LEU A 436 -21.37 -28.83 -19.08
CA LEU A 436 -21.95 -28.70 -17.74
C LEU A 436 -20.86 -28.56 -16.67
N VAL A 437 -19.80 -29.37 -16.73
CA VAL A 437 -18.68 -29.28 -15.78
C VAL A 437 -17.94 -27.94 -15.94
N ALA A 438 -17.72 -27.48 -17.17
CA ALA A 438 -17.13 -26.17 -17.45
C ALA A 438 -18.00 -25.03 -16.91
N ALA A 439 -19.33 -25.09 -17.07
CA ALA A 439 -20.25 -24.11 -16.52
C ALA A 439 -20.25 -24.11 -14.98
N MET A 440 -20.16 -25.29 -14.34
CA MET A 440 -20.03 -25.38 -12.87
C MET A 440 -18.71 -24.79 -12.38
N ALA A 441 -17.60 -25.04 -13.10
CA ALA A 441 -16.30 -24.46 -12.77
C ALA A 441 -16.29 -22.94 -12.95
N ALA A 442 -16.90 -22.43 -14.03
CA ALA A 442 -17.02 -20.99 -14.28
C ALA A 442 -17.88 -20.29 -13.20
N ASP A 443 -19.02 -20.87 -12.85
CA ASP A 443 -19.88 -20.36 -11.77
C ASP A 443 -19.17 -20.36 -10.41
N GLY A 444 -18.42 -21.43 -10.11
CA GLY A 444 -17.54 -21.50 -8.93
C GLY A 444 -16.44 -20.43 -8.93
N ALA A 445 -15.80 -20.20 -10.08
CA ALA A 445 -14.78 -19.15 -10.23
C ALA A 445 -15.38 -17.75 -10.04
N CYS A 446 -16.59 -17.49 -10.56
CA CYS A 446 -17.31 -16.23 -10.33
C CYS A 446 -17.63 -16.01 -8.85
N MET A 447 -18.09 -17.06 -8.13
CA MET A 447 -18.34 -16.96 -6.68
C MET A 447 -17.04 -16.67 -5.91
N ALA A 448 -15.93 -17.33 -6.26
CA ALA A 448 -14.64 -17.08 -5.63
C ALA A 448 -14.13 -15.65 -5.93
N ALA A 449 -14.25 -15.19 -7.17
CA ALA A 449 -13.86 -13.83 -7.55
C ALA A 449 -14.69 -12.77 -6.81
N LEU A 450 -16.00 -12.98 -6.67
CA LEU A 450 -16.88 -12.10 -5.90
C LEU A 450 -16.46 -12.04 -4.43
N ALA A 451 -16.15 -13.18 -3.81
CA ALA A 451 -15.70 -13.24 -2.42
C ALA A 451 -14.35 -12.51 -2.21
N VAL A 452 -13.40 -12.68 -3.15
CA VAL A 452 -12.10 -11.98 -3.11
C VAL A 452 -12.29 -10.47 -3.31
N ALA A 453 -13.12 -10.06 -4.27
CA ALA A 453 -13.41 -8.64 -4.51
C ALA A 453 -14.07 -7.99 -3.29
N PHE A 454 -15.08 -8.64 -2.71
CA PHE A 454 -15.74 -8.17 -1.49
C PHE A 454 -14.75 -8.04 -0.32
N GLY A 455 -13.89 -9.05 -0.12
CA GLY A 455 -12.87 -9.03 0.92
C GLY A 455 -11.85 -7.88 0.75
N LYS A 456 -11.45 -7.58 -0.48
CA LYS A 456 -10.57 -6.44 -0.77
C LYS A 456 -11.25 -5.09 -0.51
N ILE A 457 -12.49 -4.92 -0.99
CA ILE A 457 -13.25 -3.67 -0.81
C ILE A 457 -13.42 -3.35 0.68
N VAL A 458 -13.83 -4.34 1.49
CA VAL A 458 -14.02 -4.15 2.93
C VAL A 458 -12.71 -3.87 3.66
N ARG A 459 -11.63 -4.58 3.31
CA ARG A 459 -10.37 -4.50 4.06
C ARG A 459 -9.52 -3.27 3.72
N PHE A 460 -9.54 -2.83 2.47
CA PHE A 460 -8.67 -1.76 1.97
C PHE A 460 -9.44 -0.49 1.61
N GLU A 461 -10.75 -0.45 1.87
CA GLU A 461 -11.61 0.69 1.55
C GLU A 461 -11.42 1.23 0.13
N GLU A 462 -11.19 0.32 -0.81
CA GLU A 462 -11.00 0.61 -2.21
C GLU A 462 -12.40 0.92 -2.83
N TYR A 463 -13.07 1.97 -2.36
CA TYR A 463 -14.39 2.44 -2.82
C TYR A 463 -14.35 3.07 -4.23
N VAL A 464 -13.27 2.80 -4.98
CA VAL A 464 -12.94 3.38 -6.30
C VAL A 464 -14.06 3.20 -7.33
N LEU A 465 -14.95 2.22 -7.15
CA LEU A 465 -16.06 1.96 -8.07
C LEU A 465 -17.45 2.45 -7.59
N LEU A 466 -17.61 2.83 -6.33
CA LEU A 466 -18.93 3.04 -5.71
C LEU A 466 -19.22 4.47 -5.22
N GLY A 467 -18.23 5.36 -5.22
CA GLY A 467 -18.39 6.71 -4.65
C GLY A 467 -18.37 6.69 -3.11
N GLU A 468 -18.24 7.87 -2.48
CA GLU A 468 -18.10 8.07 -1.03
C GLU A 468 -19.01 7.21 -0.13
N ASP A 469 -18.48 6.88 1.05
CA ASP A 469 -19.13 6.32 2.26
C ASP A 469 -20.33 5.40 2.00
N VAL A 470 -20.10 4.31 1.26
CA VAL A 470 -21.13 3.28 1.12
C VAL A 470 -21.28 2.51 2.42
N ASP A 471 -22.46 2.66 3.01
CA ASP A 471 -22.92 1.88 4.14
C ASP A 471 -22.57 0.37 4.02
N PRO A 472 -21.83 -0.22 4.98
CA PRO A 472 -21.49 -1.64 5.01
C PRO A 472 -22.69 -2.58 4.80
N PHE A 473 -23.88 -2.18 5.26
CA PHE A 473 -25.10 -2.97 5.05
C PHE A 473 -25.58 -2.97 3.60
N VAL A 474 -25.41 -1.85 2.88
CA VAL A 474 -25.74 -1.76 1.44
C VAL A 474 -24.77 -2.61 0.63
N LEU A 475 -23.47 -2.57 0.99
CA LEU A 475 -22.46 -3.42 0.37
C LEU A 475 -22.78 -4.91 0.57
N ALA A 476 -23.14 -5.31 1.79
CA ALA A 476 -23.56 -6.68 2.10
C ALA A 476 -24.84 -7.10 1.36
N ALA A 477 -25.82 -6.21 1.24
CA ALA A 477 -27.03 -6.46 0.46
C ALA A 477 -26.74 -6.64 -1.04
N GLY A 478 -25.84 -5.84 -1.60
CA GLY A 478 -25.35 -5.99 -2.97
C GLY A 478 -24.66 -7.35 -3.19
N ALA A 479 -23.79 -7.76 -2.26
CA ALA A 479 -23.14 -9.07 -2.30
C ALA A 479 -24.16 -10.22 -2.20
N ALA A 480 -25.17 -10.10 -1.33
CA ALA A 480 -26.26 -11.08 -1.21
C ALA A 480 -27.07 -11.21 -2.51
N ALA A 481 -27.36 -10.09 -3.18
CA ALA A 481 -28.06 -10.09 -4.46
C ALA A 481 -27.24 -10.76 -5.58
N ALA A 482 -25.94 -10.47 -5.66
CA ALA A 482 -25.04 -11.14 -6.61
C ALA A 482 -24.95 -12.65 -6.33
N MET A 483 -24.80 -13.04 -5.05
CA MET A 483 -24.80 -14.44 -4.62
C MET A 483 -26.11 -15.15 -4.95
N PHE A 484 -27.27 -14.49 -4.86
CA PHE A 484 -28.54 -15.08 -5.24
C PHE A 484 -28.57 -15.54 -6.70
N VAL A 485 -27.99 -14.76 -7.61
CA VAL A 485 -27.92 -15.10 -9.05
C VAL A 485 -26.98 -16.29 -9.28
N LEU A 486 -25.79 -16.26 -8.66
CA LEU A 486 -24.81 -17.35 -8.79
C LEU A 486 -25.31 -18.66 -8.17
N VAL A 487 -25.86 -18.61 -6.95
CA VAL A 487 -26.44 -19.80 -6.28
C VAL A 487 -27.61 -20.37 -7.09
N ARG A 488 -28.42 -19.53 -7.76
CA ARG A 488 -29.45 -20.00 -8.68
C ARG A 488 -28.85 -20.79 -9.85
N GLY A 489 -27.76 -20.28 -10.43
CA GLY A 489 -26.96 -20.95 -11.47
C GLY A 489 -26.42 -22.29 -10.98
N ALA A 490 -25.64 -22.27 -9.90
CA ALA A 490 -25.06 -23.43 -9.22
C ALA A 490 -26.09 -24.53 -8.95
N LEU A 491 -27.21 -24.18 -8.31
CA LEU A 491 -28.26 -25.13 -7.97
C LEU A 491 -28.87 -25.75 -9.22
N SER A 492 -29.08 -24.96 -10.29
CA SER A 492 -29.64 -25.49 -11.54
C SER A 492 -28.70 -26.50 -12.22
N LEU A 493 -27.39 -26.22 -12.22
CA LEU A 493 -26.34 -27.07 -12.77
C LEU A 493 -26.17 -28.34 -11.93
N TYR A 494 -26.15 -28.21 -10.60
CA TYR A 494 -26.09 -29.33 -9.66
C TYR A 494 -27.28 -30.28 -9.84
N LEU A 495 -28.50 -29.73 -9.90
CA LEU A 495 -29.70 -30.54 -10.10
C LEU A 495 -29.74 -31.21 -11.48
N SER A 496 -29.10 -30.63 -12.50
CA SER A 496 -28.86 -31.29 -13.79
C SER A 496 -27.89 -32.46 -13.67
N LEU A 497 -26.79 -32.29 -12.92
CA LEU A 497 -25.83 -33.35 -12.64
C LEU A 497 -26.47 -34.54 -11.91
N VAL A 498 -27.24 -34.28 -10.84
CA VAL A 498 -27.95 -35.32 -10.06
C VAL A 498 -28.87 -36.15 -10.97
N ARG A 499 -29.58 -35.50 -11.90
CA ARG A 499 -30.46 -36.19 -12.87
C ARG A 499 -29.68 -37.07 -13.84
N ARG A 500 -28.52 -36.61 -14.33
CA ARG A 500 -27.63 -37.38 -15.23
C ARG A 500 -26.97 -38.58 -14.56
N LEU A 501 -26.61 -38.43 -13.28
CA LEU A 501 -26.08 -39.53 -12.45
C LEU A 501 -27.17 -40.59 -12.22
N LYS A 502 -28.37 -40.19 -11.81
CA LYS A 502 -29.51 -41.11 -11.60
C LYS A 502 -29.94 -41.83 -12.89
N SER A 503 -29.85 -41.20 -14.06
CA SER A 503 -30.20 -41.82 -15.36
C SER A 503 -29.07 -42.63 -16.01
N ARG A 504 -27.89 -42.75 -15.37
CA ARG A 504 -26.68 -43.39 -15.92
C ARG A 504 -26.24 -42.81 -17.29
N MET A 505 -26.62 -41.57 -17.58
CA MET A 505 -26.28 -40.90 -18.84
C MET A 505 -24.97 -40.11 -18.79
N PHE A 506 -24.35 -39.99 -17.62
CA PHE A 506 -23.12 -39.21 -17.43
C PHE A 506 -22.03 -39.57 -18.45
N TRP A 507 -21.69 -40.86 -18.57
CA TRP A 507 -20.68 -41.32 -19.53
C TRP A 507 -21.21 -41.42 -20.97
N ARG A 508 -22.48 -41.79 -21.16
CA ARG A 508 -23.07 -41.97 -22.49
C ARG A 508 -23.35 -40.64 -23.22
N GLY A 509 -23.45 -39.54 -22.48
CA GLY A 509 -23.66 -38.19 -22.99
C GLY A 509 -22.39 -37.34 -23.11
N ALA A 510 -21.22 -37.88 -22.75
CA ALA A 510 -19.94 -37.19 -22.85
C ALA A 510 -19.49 -37.05 -24.31
N LEU A 511 -18.87 -35.92 -24.65
CA LEU A 511 -18.31 -35.69 -25.98
C LEU A 511 -17.14 -36.65 -26.18
N ILE A 512 -16.28 -36.82 -25.16
CA ILE A 512 -15.17 -37.78 -25.14
C ILE A 512 -15.65 -39.20 -25.48
N TRP A 513 -16.80 -39.63 -24.95
CA TRP A 513 -17.34 -40.96 -25.26
C TRP A 513 -17.85 -41.08 -26.70
N ARG A 514 -18.42 -40.01 -27.27
CA ARG A 514 -18.84 -39.96 -28.68
C ARG A 514 -17.65 -39.92 -29.63
N LEU A 515 -16.65 -39.09 -29.33
CA LEU A 515 -15.40 -39.00 -30.08
C LEU A 515 -14.65 -40.33 -30.04
N GLY A 516 -14.50 -40.93 -28.87
CA GLY A 516 -13.90 -42.26 -28.73
C GLY A 516 -14.64 -43.34 -29.53
N ARG A 517 -15.98 -43.28 -29.61
CA ARG A 517 -16.76 -44.20 -30.44
C ARG A 517 -16.59 -43.94 -31.94
N GLN A 518 -16.48 -42.69 -32.36
CA GLN A 518 -16.19 -42.33 -33.75
C GLN A 518 -14.77 -42.75 -34.16
N ILE A 519 -13.77 -42.49 -33.32
CA ILE A 519 -12.38 -42.92 -33.52
C ILE A 519 -12.33 -44.44 -33.63
N ARG A 520 -12.98 -45.17 -32.71
CA ARG A 520 -13.05 -46.64 -32.78
C ARG A 520 -13.65 -47.12 -34.09
N LYS A 521 -14.73 -46.52 -34.57
CA LYS A 521 -15.34 -46.86 -35.87
C LYS A 521 -14.41 -46.54 -37.04
N GLY A 522 -13.70 -45.40 -36.99
CA GLY A 522 -12.70 -45.03 -37.98
C GLY A 522 -11.54 -46.03 -38.04
N VAL A 523 -10.99 -46.40 -36.89
CA VAL A 523 -9.92 -47.40 -36.78
C VAL A 523 -10.37 -48.77 -37.28
N LEU A 524 -11.58 -49.21 -36.93
CA LEU A 524 -12.15 -50.46 -37.47
C LEU A 524 -12.34 -50.40 -38.99
N SER A 525 -12.82 -49.28 -39.53
CA SER A 525 -12.98 -49.08 -40.98
C SER A 525 -11.64 -49.03 -41.73
N LEU A 526 -10.59 -48.52 -41.11
CA LEU A 526 -9.23 -48.53 -41.65
C LEU A 526 -8.62 -49.94 -41.59
N TYR A 527 -8.88 -50.69 -40.52
CA TYR A 527 -8.43 -52.08 -40.39
C TYR A 527 -9.12 -53.02 -41.41
N GLU A 528 -10.42 -52.84 -41.66
CA GLU A 528 -11.18 -53.61 -42.65
C GLU A 528 -10.68 -53.38 -44.08
N ASN A 529 -10.13 -52.19 -44.39
CA ASN A 529 -9.52 -51.85 -45.67
C ASN A 529 -7.98 -51.83 -45.60
N SER A 530 -7.40 -52.82 -44.92
CA SER A 530 -5.96 -52.87 -44.64
C SER A 530 -5.07 -52.82 -45.90
N SER A 531 -5.53 -53.36 -47.03
CA SER A 531 -4.80 -53.34 -48.31
C SER A 531 -4.67 -51.93 -48.90
N ILE A 532 -5.70 -51.09 -48.74
CA ILE A 532 -5.69 -49.68 -49.17
C ILE A 532 -4.86 -48.86 -48.16
N VAL A 533 -4.99 -49.15 -46.87
CA VAL A 533 -4.23 -48.48 -45.81
C VAL A 533 -2.73 -48.72 -45.94
N SER A 534 -2.30 -49.95 -46.22
CA SER A 534 -0.88 -50.26 -46.38
C SER A 534 -0.28 -49.62 -47.64
N ARG A 535 -1.06 -49.48 -48.71
CA ARG A 535 -0.56 -48.99 -50.00
C ARG A 535 -0.56 -47.46 -50.10
N GLU A 536 -1.55 -46.79 -49.51
CA GLU A 536 -1.73 -45.33 -49.70
C GLU A 536 -1.51 -44.55 -48.41
N LEU A 537 -2.02 -45.05 -47.26
CA LEU A 537 -2.02 -44.29 -46.00
C LEU A 537 -0.70 -44.38 -45.24
N VAL A 538 -0.06 -45.56 -45.22
CA VAL A 538 1.24 -45.75 -44.54
C VAL A 538 2.35 -44.92 -45.18
N PRO A 539 2.53 -44.89 -46.52
CA PRO A 539 3.51 -44.02 -47.15
C PRO A 539 3.22 -42.54 -46.88
N PHE A 540 1.95 -42.14 -46.97
CA PHE A 540 1.53 -40.77 -46.68
C PHE A 540 1.85 -40.35 -45.24
N LEU A 541 1.50 -41.18 -44.25
CA LEU A 541 1.83 -40.93 -42.85
C LEU A 541 3.35 -40.93 -42.60
N GLY A 542 4.10 -41.76 -43.33
CA GLY A 542 5.56 -41.77 -43.31
C GLY A 542 6.15 -40.45 -43.82
N ILE A 543 5.62 -39.90 -44.91
CA ILE A 543 6.03 -38.59 -45.45
C ILE A 543 5.67 -37.48 -44.46
N VAL A 544 4.45 -37.48 -43.92
CA VAL A 544 4.03 -36.49 -42.92
C VAL A 544 4.92 -36.54 -41.67
N LEU A 545 5.26 -37.74 -41.19
CA LEU A 545 6.17 -37.92 -40.06
C LEU A 545 7.59 -37.44 -40.40
N PHE A 546 8.09 -37.75 -41.60
CA PHE A 546 9.38 -37.26 -42.09
C PHE A 546 9.41 -35.73 -42.13
N ASN A 547 8.35 -35.10 -42.65
CA ASN A 547 8.22 -33.64 -42.72
C ASN A 547 8.15 -33.01 -41.33
N LEU A 548 7.45 -33.65 -40.38
CA LEU A 548 7.41 -33.20 -38.99
C LEU A 548 8.79 -33.30 -38.33
N CYS A 549 9.52 -34.40 -38.53
CA CYS A 549 10.87 -34.58 -37.99
C CYS A 549 11.87 -33.58 -38.62
N MET A 550 11.83 -33.40 -39.93
CA MET A 550 12.72 -32.45 -40.63
C MET A 550 12.41 -31.00 -40.27
N GLY A 551 11.15 -30.66 -40.01
CA GLY A 551 10.74 -29.34 -39.52
C GLY A 551 11.18 -29.08 -38.08
N LEU A 552 11.05 -30.07 -37.18
CA LEU A 552 11.43 -29.93 -35.78
C LEU A 552 12.95 -29.93 -35.54
N PHE A 553 13.72 -30.75 -36.28
CA PHE A 553 15.16 -30.91 -36.05
C PHE A 553 16.05 -30.19 -37.09
N GLY A 554 15.54 -29.94 -38.30
CA GLY A 554 16.34 -29.42 -39.42
C GLY A 554 16.16 -27.93 -39.76
N GLY A 555 15.24 -27.22 -39.09
CA GLY A 555 14.98 -25.80 -39.32
C GLY A 555 14.63 -25.47 -40.78
N MET A 556 15.03 -24.30 -41.27
CA MET A 556 14.69 -23.83 -42.63
C MET A 556 15.27 -24.74 -43.74
N ILE A 557 16.49 -25.27 -43.55
CA ILE A 557 17.12 -26.19 -44.51
C ILE A 557 16.39 -27.53 -44.51
N GLY A 558 15.97 -28.03 -43.35
CA GLY A 558 15.18 -29.25 -43.22
C GLY A 558 13.81 -29.15 -43.90
N ILE A 559 13.14 -28.01 -43.77
CA ILE A 559 11.87 -27.74 -44.47
C ILE A 559 12.07 -27.74 -46.00
N LEU A 560 13.12 -27.08 -46.51
CA LEU A 560 13.43 -27.11 -47.94
C LEU A 560 13.73 -28.53 -48.45
N ALA A 561 14.51 -29.31 -47.68
CA ALA A 561 14.79 -30.71 -48.01
C ALA A 561 13.51 -31.58 -48.02
N SER A 562 12.60 -31.36 -47.06
CA SER A 562 11.31 -32.06 -47.03
C SER A 562 10.43 -31.70 -48.25
N GLY A 563 10.43 -30.43 -48.67
CA GLY A 563 9.71 -30.00 -49.87
C GLY A 563 10.22 -30.67 -51.15
N ILE A 564 11.52 -30.94 -51.25
CA ILE A 564 12.09 -31.70 -52.38
C ILE A 564 11.58 -33.15 -52.37
N VAL A 565 11.55 -33.79 -51.20
CA VAL A 565 11.03 -35.15 -51.04
C VAL A 565 9.54 -35.22 -51.34
N ASP A 566 8.75 -34.22 -50.95
CA ASP A 566 7.32 -34.12 -51.30
C ASP A 566 7.09 -33.99 -52.81
N VAL A 567 7.88 -33.16 -53.49
CA VAL A 567 7.82 -33.02 -54.96
C VAL A 567 8.21 -34.32 -55.64
N ALA A 568 9.24 -35.01 -55.15
CA ALA A 568 9.63 -36.32 -55.67
C ALA A 568 8.53 -37.38 -55.45
N ALA A 569 7.91 -37.41 -54.27
CA ALA A 569 6.79 -38.29 -53.97
C ALA A 569 5.56 -37.98 -54.85
N ALA A 570 5.26 -36.70 -55.09
CA ALA A 570 4.19 -36.28 -55.98
C ALA A 570 4.44 -36.70 -57.44
N CYS A 571 5.68 -36.59 -57.92
CA CYS A 571 6.08 -37.08 -59.24
C CYS A 571 5.94 -38.60 -59.36
N LEU A 572 6.35 -39.37 -58.34
CA LEU A 572 6.20 -40.82 -58.33
C LEU A 572 4.72 -41.24 -58.36
N LEU A 573 3.88 -40.60 -57.55
CA LEU A 573 2.43 -40.85 -57.56
C LEU A 573 1.79 -40.47 -58.91
N TYR A 574 2.28 -39.42 -59.57
CA TYR A 574 1.83 -39.04 -60.91
C TYR A 574 2.24 -40.07 -61.97
N LEU A 575 3.48 -40.58 -61.91
CA LEU A 575 3.96 -41.62 -62.81
C LEU A 575 3.20 -42.93 -62.60
N GLU A 576 2.99 -43.37 -61.36
CA GLU A 576 2.22 -44.58 -61.06
C GLU A 576 0.78 -44.48 -61.59
N ARG A 577 0.14 -43.31 -61.46
CA ARG A 577 -1.18 -43.07 -62.05
C ARG A 577 -1.15 -43.03 -63.58
N LYS A 578 -0.09 -42.47 -64.19
CA LYS A 578 0.09 -42.44 -65.64
C LYS A 578 0.33 -43.84 -66.21
N ASP A 579 1.08 -44.69 -65.51
CA ASP A 579 1.34 -46.08 -65.89
C ASP A 579 0.09 -46.93 -65.73
N LEU A 580 -0.67 -46.75 -64.63
CA LEU A 580 -1.99 -47.36 -64.49
C LEU A 580 -2.94 -46.93 -65.62
N GLN A 581 -2.90 -45.66 -66.03
CA GLN A 581 -3.71 -45.16 -67.13
C GLN A 581 -3.24 -45.70 -68.48
N SER A 582 -1.93 -45.86 -68.71
CA SER A 582 -1.39 -46.46 -69.94
C SER A 582 -1.69 -47.96 -70.05
N ILE A 583 -1.73 -48.67 -68.92
CA ILE A 583 -2.16 -50.08 -68.84
C ILE A 583 -3.66 -50.19 -69.15
N VAL A 584 -4.48 -49.28 -68.62
CA VAL A 584 -5.92 -49.23 -68.92
C VAL A 584 -6.18 -48.89 -70.39
N ASP A 585 -5.44 -47.95 -70.97
CA ASP A 585 -5.55 -47.60 -72.38
C ASP A 585 -4.96 -48.69 -73.30
N GLY A 586 -3.88 -49.36 -72.88
CA GLY A 586 -3.26 -50.48 -73.59
C GLY A 586 -4.14 -51.73 -73.62
N THR A 587 -4.78 -52.07 -72.50
CA THR A 587 -5.79 -53.16 -72.44
C THR A 587 -7.02 -52.85 -73.29
N ARG A 588 -7.44 -51.59 -73.36
CA ARG A 588 -8.51 -51.14 -74.27
C ARG A 588 -8.11 -51.25 -75.74
N THR A 589 -6.87 -50.92 -76.09
CA THR A 589 -6.33 -50.97 -77.46
C THR A 589 -6.11 -52.41 -77.96
N ILE A 590 -5.70 -53.34 -77.09
CA ILE A 590 -5.61 -54.78 -77.39
C ILE A 590 -7.01 -55.39 -77.56
N GLY A 591 -7.99 -54.92 -76.78
CA GLY A 591 -9.41 -55.28 -76.93
C GLY A 591 -10.02 -54.86 -78.27
N GLU A 592 -9.41 -53.90 -78.98
CA GLU A 592 -9.86 -53.38 -80.28
C GLU A 592 -9.15 -54.04 -81.49
N GLY A 593 -8.30 -55.06 -81.28
CA GLY A 593 -7.86 -55.99 -82.34
C GLY A 593 -6.53 -55.68 -83.05
N ARG A 594 -5.64 -54.88 -82.46
CA ARG A 594 -4.24 -54.69 -82.95
C ARG A 594 -3.24 -55.37 -82.00
N PHE A 595 -2.72 -56.53 -82.41
CA PHE A 595 -1.83 -57.36 -81.58
C PHE A 595 -0.32 -57.04 -81.69
N ASP A 596 0.10 -56.13 -82.58
CA ASP A 596 1.53 -55.79 -82.76
C ASP A 596 2.01 -54.62 -81.89
N ALA A 597 1.19 -54.11 -80.97
CA ALA A 597 1.60 -53.06 -80.04
C ALA A 597 2.38 -53.65 -78.86
N LYS A 598 3.71 -53.49 -78.86
CA LYS A 598 4.52 -53.78 -77.67
C LYS A 598 4.34 -52.68 -76.63
N ILE A 599 4.06 -53.11 -75.41
CA ILE A 599 4.17 -52.32 -74.19
C ILE A 599 5.66 -52.29 -73.86
N ASP A 600 6.33 -51.17 -74.08
CA ASP A 600 7.63 -50.95 -73.46
C ASP A 600 7.37 -50.48 -72.02
N ALA A 601 7.90 -51.24 -71.07
CA ALA A 601 7.80 -51.00 -69.64
C ALA A 601 8.63 -49.80 -69.19
#